data_AF-A0A5P6PI53-F1
#
_entry.id   AF-A0A5P6PI53-F1
#
_cell.length_a   1.000
_cell.length_b   1.000
_cell.length_c   1.000
_cell.angle_alpha   90.00
_cell.angle_beta   90.00
_cell.angle_gamma   90.00
#
_symmetry.space_group_name_H-M   'P 1'
#
loop_
_entity.id
_entity.type
_entity.pdbx_description
1 polymer ?
#
loop_
_entity_poly.entity_id
_entity_poly.type
_entity_poly.pdbx_seq_one_letter_code
_entity_poly.pdbx_strand_id
1 'polypeptide(L)'
;MLLTSFETGFAASPIKPAFVTHAAFFSAETKQPKTLDPQVFVEDASAPEATGPQGIKHVAGVRPPFIDQDPKTSKLFNAEHKPLGFDLQSWLAATGTVTITEKDGKATLEATFKNLQPNASYSLFENHFDTKPISFTPMDGAGKTNSFTAKADGTASIVVTLPSIPTHDNAVLVIYNSGGQPHGMERGRIGVDAHHQIIARPE
;
A
#
# COMPACT_ATOMS: atom_id res chain seq x y z
N MET A 1 19.63 -20.36 -48.76
CA MET A 1 18.93 -21.17 -47.75
C MET A 1 18.74 -20.25 -46.55
N LEU A 2 17.54 -19.69 -46.38
CA LEU A 2 17.21 -18.76 -45.29
C LEU A 2 16.92 -19.58 -44.03
N LEU A 3 17.70 -19.40 -42.97
CA LEU A 3 17.38 -19.92 -41.63
C LEU A 3 16.62 -18.81 -40.89
N THR A 4 15.30 -18.93 -40.83
CA THR A 4 14.46 -18.15 -39.92
C THR A 4 14.54 -18.79 -38.53
N SER A 5 15.28 -18.17 -37.63
CA SER A 5 15.26 -18.50 -36.21
C SER A 5 13.93 -18.02 -35.61
N PHE A 6 13.08 -18.96 -35.21
CA PHE A 6 11.96 -18.65 -34.32
C PHE A 6 12.52 -18.50 -32.91
N GLU A 7 12.65 -17.26 -32.42
CA GLU A 7 12.78 -17.02 -30.99
C GLU A 7 11.43 -17.37 -30.34
N THR A 8 11.33 -18.59 -29.85
CA THR A 8 10.34 -18.94 -28.82
C THR A 8 10.69 -18.15 -27.56
N GLY A 9 10.11 -16.97 -27.42
CA GLY A 9 10.12 -16.24 -26.15
C GLY A 9 9.40 -17.08 -25.10
N PHE A 10 10.15 -17.69 -24.20
CA PHE A 10 9.58 -18.30 -23.00
C PHE A 10 8.93 -17.20 -22.18
N ALA A 11 7.61 -17.25 -21.99
CA ALA A 11 6.94 -16.39 -21.02
C ALA A 11 7.52 -16.70 -19.63
N ALA A 12 8.04 -15.69 -18.94
CA ALA A 12 8.49 -15.84 -17.56
C ALA A 12 7.33 -16.33 -16.69
N SER A 13 7.63 -17.17 -15.69
CA SER A 13 6.59 -17.64 -14.76
C SER A 13 5.96 -16.45 -14.03
N PRO A 14 4.63 -16.41 -13.85
CA PRO A 14 3.98 -15.33 -13.12
C PRO A 14 4.51 -15.19 -11.69
N ILE A 15 4.80 -13.95 -11.27
CA ILE A 15 5.18 -13.62 -9.90
C ILE A 15 3.90 -13.37 -9.09
N LYS A 16 3.77 -13.98 -7.91
CA LYS A 16 2.55 -13.92 -7.08
C LYS A 16 2.89 -13.61 -5.62
N PRO A 17 3.37 -12.39 -5.30
CA PRO A 17 3.71 -12.06 -3.93
C PRO A 17 2.45 -11.98 -3.06
N ALA A 18 2.58 -12.34 -1.78
CA ALA A 18 1.48 -12.29 -0.84
C ALA A 18 1.37 -10.89 -0.22
N PHE A 19 0.15 -10.35 -0.14
CA PHE A 19 -0.11 -9.14 0.62
C PHE A 19 -0.08 -9.42 2.12
N VAL A 20 0.59 -8.55 2.86
CA VAL A 20 0.52 -8.43 4.32
C VAL A 20 0.09 -7.01 4.69
N THR A 21 -0.36 -6.80 5.93
CA THR A 21 -0.62 -5.44 6.42
C THR A 21 0.68 -4.63 6.44
N HIS A 22 0.59 -3.34 6.12
CA HIS A 22 1.74 -2.45 6.20
C HIS A 22 2.27 -2.37 7.63
N ALA A 23 1.39 -2.42 8.65
CA ALA A 23 1.79 -2.50 10.06
C ALA A 23 2.72 -3.69 10.34
N ALA A 24 2.37 -4.89 9.88
CA ALA A 24 3.17 -6.09 10.07
C ALA A 24 4.51 -5.99 9.33
N PHE A 25 4.47 -5.58 8.06
CA PHE A 25 5.68 -5.39 7.25
C PHE A 25 6.63 -4.36 7.88
N PHE A 26 6.13 -3.16 8.18
CA PHE A 26 6.91 -2.08 8.77
C PHE A 26 7.54 -2.49 10.10
N SER A 27 6.75 -3.14 10.96
CA SER A 27 7.21 -3.56 12.28
C SER A 27 8.30 -4.62 12.21
N ALA A 28 8.18 -5.58 11.29
CA ALA A 28 9.22 -6.57 11.03
C ALA A 28 10.49 -5.95 10.46
N GLU A 29 10.36 -5.13 9.40
CA GLU A 29 11.48 -4.51 8.69
C GLU A 29 12.29 -3.58 9.61
N THR A 30 11.60 -2.82 10.47
CA THR A 30 12.24 -1.88 11.40
C THR A 30 12.49 -2.46 12.79
N LYS A 31 12.25 -3.76 12.98
CA LYS A 31 12.45 -4.50 14.24
C LYS A 31 11.78 -3.82 15.44
N GLN A 32 10.54 -3.38 15.24
CA GLN A 32 9.78 -2.77 16.33
C GLN A 32 9.57 -3.79 17.46
N PRO A 33 9.68 -3.36 18.72
CA PRO A 33 9.45 -4.25 19.87
C PRO A 33 7.98 -4.68 19.99
N LYS A 34 7.06 -3.94 19.38
CA LYS A 34 5.63 -4.23 19.30
C LYS A 34 5.15 -3.88 17.90
N THR A 35 4.22 -4.67 17.36
CA THR A 35 3.59 -4.35 16.08
C THR A 35 2.82 -3.05 16.19
N LEU A 36 3.20 -2.05 15.40
CA LEU A 36 2.53 -0.76 15.33
C LEU A 36 2.19 -0.42 13.88
N ASP A 37 1.11 0.32 13.66
CA ASP A 37 0.83 0.89 12.34
C ASP A 37 1.20 2.38 12.33
N PRO A 38 2.23 2.80 11.58
CA PRO A 38 2.63 4.20 11.57
C PRO A 38 1.68 5.10 10.75
N GLN A 39 0.72 4.54 10.02
CA GLN A 39 -0.04 5.26 8.98
C GLN A 39 -1.36 5.82 9.47
N VAL A 40 -1.94 5.25 10.51
CA VAL A 40 -3.22 5.64 11.08
C VAL A 40 -3.05 5.90 12.57
N PHE A 41 -4.01 6.56 13.19
CA PHE A 41 -3.91 7.02 14.57
C PHE A 41 -5.13 6.63 15.38
N VAL A 42 -4.93 6.38 16.67
CA VAL A 42 -5.98 6.21 17.68
C VAL A 42 -5.90 7.34 18.69
N GLU A 43 -7.02 7.62 19.36
CA GLU A 43 -7.08 8.61 20.43
C GLU A 43 -6.21 8.21 21.63
N ASP A 44 -5.45 9.18 22.12
CA ASP A 44 -4.73 9.13 23.38
C ASP A 44 -4.56 10.56 23.89
N ALA A 45 -5.40 10.97 24.84
CA ALA A 45 -5.40 12.32 25.38
C ALA A 45 -4.07 12.73 26.04
N SER A 46 -3.21 11.75 26.39
CA SER A 46 -1.89 11.99 26.96
C SER A 46 -0.78 12.09 25.92
N ALA A 47 -1.06 11.72 24.67
CA ALA A 47 -0.06 11.76 23.61
C ALA A 47 0.29 13.22 23.23
N PRO A 48 1.57 13.60 23.31
CA PRO A 48 2.01 14.92 22.84
C PRO A 48 2.04 14.97 21.31
N GLU A 49 2.12 16.18 20.76
CA GLU A 49 2.53 16.38 19.36
C GLU A 49 3.93 15.81 19.17
N ALA A 50 4.13 15.02 18.11
CA ALA A 50 5.42 14.40 17.83
C ALA A 50 5.62 14.09 16.35
N THR A 51 6.85 13.74 16.00
CA THR A 51 7.17 13.08 14.73
C THR A 51 7.27 11.59 14.98
N GLY A 52 6.31 10.84 14.47
CA GLY A 52 6.26 9.40 14.57
C GLY A 52 7.17 8.70 13.56
N PRO A 53 7.05 7.36 13.47
CA PRO A 53 7.81 6.59 12.49
C PRO A 53 7.53 7.04 11.05
N GLN A 54 8.48 6.75 10.16
CA GLN A 54 8.45 7.22 8.76
C GLN A 54 8.40 8.76 8.60
N GLY A 55 8.72 9.51 9.66
CA GLY A 55 8.77 10.98 9.63
C GLY A 55 7.40 11.66 9.64
N ILE A 56 6.34 10.92 10.00
CA ILE A 56 4.96 11.44 10.00
C ILE A 56 4.75 12.29 11.24
N LYS A 57 4.55 13.60 11.05
CA LYS A 57 4.16 14.51 12.13
C LYS A 57 2.69 14.33 12.48
N HIS A 58 2.37 14.25 13.76
CA HIS A 58 0.99 14.18 14.24
C HIS A 58 0.75 15.16 15.40
N VAL A 59 -0.48 15.65 15.49
CA VAL A 59 -0.92 16.55 16.57
C VAL A 59 -1.01 15.81 17.91
N ALA A 60 -1.09 16.56 19.00
CA ALA A 60 -1.39 16.02 20.32
C ALA A 60 -2.79 15.38 20.37
N GLY A 61 -2.97 14.42 21.27
CA GLY A 61 -4.24 13.72 21.48
C GLY A 61 -4.42 12.46 20.62
N VAL A 62 -3.47 12.16 19.72
CA VAL A 62 -3.48 10.96 18.89
C VAL A 62 -2.10 10.32 18.82
N ARG A 63 -2.05 9.00 18.64
CA ARG A 63 -0.81 8.23 18.43
C ARG A 63 -1.01 7.07 17.47
N PRO A 64 0.06 6.54 16.85
CA PRO A 64 0.01 5.26 16.15
C PRO A 64 -0.57 4.14 17.04
N PRO A 65 -1.44 3.27 16.52
CA PRO A 65 -1.95 2.13 17.26
C PRO A 65 -0.88 1.05 17.41
N PHE A 66 -0.84 0.43 18.58
CA PHE A 66 -0.18 -0.85 18.83
C PHE A 66 -1.17 -1.97 18.53
N ILE A 67 -0.91 -2.71 17.46
CA ILE A 67 -1.88 -3.64 16.85
C ILE A 67 -2.40 -4.68 17.84
N ASP A 68 -1.53 -5.17 18.74
CA ASP A 68 -1.88 -6.23 19.69
C ASP A 68 -2.46 -5.71 21.02
N GLN A 69 -2.44 -4.39 21.25
CA GLN A 69 -2.81 -3.79 22.55
C GLN A 69 -4.06 -2.92 22.45
N ASP A 70 -4.19 -2.15 21.37
CA ASP A 70 -5.35 -1.27 21.20
C ASP A 70 -6.60 -2.08 20.83
N PRO A 71 -7.79 -1.70 21.35
CA PRO A 71 -9.04 -2.35 20.98
C PRO A 71 -9.26 -2.33 19.47
N LYS A 72 -9.70 -3.47 18.91
CA LYS A 72 -10.02 -3.54 17.47
C LYS A 72 -11.17 -2.60 17.07
N THR A 73 -12.00 -2.21 18.02
CA THR A 73 -13.09 -1.24 17.84
C THR A 73 -12.66 0.22 17.95
N SER A 74 -11.39 0.51 18.26
CA SER A 74 -10.86 1.87 18.33
C SER A 74 -11.07 2.60 17.01
N LYS A 75 -11.63 3.81 17.08
CA LYS A 75 -11.81 4.67 15.91
C LYS A 75 -10.46 5.14 15.41
N LEU A 76 -10.34 5.23 14.09
CA LEU A 76 -9.13 5.68 13.45
C LEU A 76 -9.22 7.12 12.98
N PHE A 77 -8.07 7.78 13.08
CA PHE A 77 -7.84 9.17 12.73
C PHE A 77 -6.62 9.27 11.82
N ASN A 78 -6.52 10.38 11.10
CA ASN A 78 -5.29 10.81 10.48
C ASN A 78 -4.41 11.58 11.49
N ALA A 79 -3.22 11.96 11.06
CA ALA A 79 -2.22 12.65 11.88
C ALA A 79 -2.66 14.07 12.33
N GLU A 80 -3.69 14.64 11.70
CA GLU A 80 -4.31 15.92 12.07
C GLU A 80 -5.53 15.72 12.99
N HIS A 81 -5.72 14.51 13.55
CA HIS A 81 -6.86 14.14 14.40
C HIS A 81 -8.23 14.24 13.68
N LYS A 82 -8.25 14.08 12.35
CA LYS A 82 -9.49 13.97 11.58
C LYS A 82 -9.94 12.51 11.53
N PRO A 83 -11.21 12.20 11.81
CA PRO A 83 -11.71 10.84 11.79
C PRO A 83 -11.68 10.26 10.38
N LEU A 84 -11.26 9.01 10.24
CA LEU A 84 -11.26 8.27 8.98
C LEU A 84 -12.59 7.54 8.70
N GLY A 85 -13.47 7.45 9.71
CA GLY A 85 -14.82 6.92 9.58
C GLY A 85 -14.94 5.39 9.71
N PHE A 86 -13.87 4.71 10.14
CA PHE A 86 -13.85 3.27 10.42
C PHE A 86 -12.94 2.98 11.62
N ASP A 87 -12.92 1.71 12.06
CA ASP A 87 -12.14 1.25 13.20
C ASP A 87 -10.91 0.43 12.80
N LEU A 88 -10.06 0.14 13.79
CA LEU A 88 -8.83 -0.62 13.63
C LEU A 88 -9.07 -2.02 13.05
N GLN A 89 -10.18 -2.68 13.39
CA GLN A 89 -10.53 -3.97 12.83
C GLN A 89 -10.74 -3.88 11.31
N SER A 90 -11.55 -2.91 10.88
CA SER A 90 -11.88 -2.70 9.48
C SER A 90 -10.63 -2.34 8.67
N TRP A 91 -9.74 -1.51 9.23
CA TRP A 91 -8.47 -1.15 8.60
C TRP A 91 -7.57 -2.36 8.33
N LEU A 92 -7.43 -3.24 9.33
CA LEU A 92 -6.58 -4.42 9.27
C LEU A 92 -7.20 -5.59 8.49
N ALA A 93 -8.49 -5.52 8.16
CA ALA A 93 -9.20 -6.59 7.45
C ALA A 93 -8.89 -6.62 5.94
N ALA A 94 -8.30 -5.55 5.39
CA ALA A 94 -7.95 -5.45 3.99
C ALA A 94 -7.03 -6.60 3.56
N THR A 95 -7.41 -7.28 2.48
CA THR A 95 -6.64 -8.38 1.89
C THR A 95 -6.66 -8.26 0.39
N GLY A 96 -5.73 -8.95 -0.27
CA GLY A 96 -5.73 -9.03 -1.72
C GLY A 96 -4.85 -10.13 -2.26
N THR A 97 -4.90 -10.28 -3.56
CA THR A 97 -3.97 -11.08 -4.36
C THR A 97 -3.38 -10.19 -5.44
N VAL A 98 -2.15 -10.46 -5.82
CA VAL A 98 -1.49 -9.79 -6.95
C VAL A 98 -0.77 -10.84 -7.78
N THR A 99 -0.87 -10.70 -9.10
CA THR A 99 -0.12 -11.49 -10.07
C THR A 99 0.54 -10.53 -11.04
N ILE A 100 1.84 -10.67 -11.22
CA ILE A 100 2.61 -9.93 -12.22
C ILE A 100 3.02 -10.92 -13.30
N THR A 101 2.73 -10.58 -14.54
CA THR A 101 3.07 -11.38 -15.72
C THR A 101 3.83 -10.53 -16.71
N GLU A 102 4.75 -11.16 -17.43
CA GLU A 102 5.36 -10.55 -18.60
C GLU A 102 5.09 -11.41 -19.81
N LYS A 103 4.61 -10.76 -20.87
CA LYS A 103 4.37 -11.38 -22.16
C LYS A 103 4.76 -10.40 -23.25
N ASP A 104 5.56 -10.87 -24.21
CA ASP A 104 6.00 -10.07 -25.36
C ASP A 104 6.69 -8.74 -24.94
N GLY A 105 7.48 -8.79 -23.86
CA GLY A 105 8.17 -7.61 -23.29
C GLY A 105 7.26 -6.61 -22.57
N LYS A 106 5.98 -6.96 -22.36
CA LYS A 106 5.00 -6.14 -21.64
C LYS A 106 4.69 -6.76 -20.29
N ALA A 107 5.07 -6.07 -19.22
CA ALA A 107 4.72 -6.42 -17.86
C ALA A 107 3.32 -5.90 -17.49
N THR A 108 2.50 -6.76 -16.89
CA THR A 108 1.16 -6.42 -16.41
C THR A 108 0.97 -6.94 -14.99
N LEU A 109 0.43 -6.08 -14.12
CA LEU A 109 -0.01 -6.41 -12.77
C LEU A 109 -1.54 -6.54 -12.77
N GLU A 110 -2.02 -7.65 -12.24
CA GLU A 110 -3.44 -7.86 -11.95
C GLU A 110 -3.59 -8.04 -10.44
N ALA A 111 -4.44 -7.23 -9.81
CA ALA A 111 -4.72 -7.34 -8.39
C ALA A 111 -6.21 -7.36 -8.09
N THR A 112 -6.58 -8.13 -7.09
CA THR A 112 -7.94 -8.17 -6.54
C THR A 112 -7.91 -7.97 -5.04
N PHE A 113 -8.89 -7.26 -4.50
CA PHE A 113 -8.93 -6.85 -3.11
C PHE A 113 -10.29 -7.14 -2.48
N LYS A 114 -10.28 -7.34 -1.16
CA LYS A 114 -11.47 -7.55 -0.33
C LYS A 114 -11.33 -6.80 1.00
N ASN A 115 -12.46 -6.50 1.61
CA ASN A 115 -12.56 -5.80 2.90
C ASN A 115 -11.86 -4.44 2.90
N LEU A 116 -11.81 -3.78 1.74
CA LEU A 116 -11.42 -2.38 1.66
C LEU A 116 -12.56 -1.52 2.23
N GLN A 117 -12.24 -0.29 2.66
CA GLN A 117 -13.26 0.70 2.98
C GLN A 117 -14.18 0.89 1.76
N PRO A 118 -15.51 0.70 1.91
CA PRO A 118 -16.44 0.83 0.79
C PRO A 118 -16.42 2.21 0.14
N ASN A 119 -16.49 2.25 -1.19
CA ASN A 119 -16.51 3.48 -1.99
C ASN A 119 -15.27 4.40 -1.83
N ALA A 120 -14.20 3.92 -1.20
CA ALA A 120 -12.98 4.68 -1.00
C ALA A 120 -12.04 4.63 -2.22
N SER A 121 -11.24 5.67 -2.38
CA SER A 121 -10.18 5.77 -3.39
C SER A 121 -8.88 5.13 -2.88
N TYR A 122 -8.21 4.40 -3.77
CA TYR A 122 -6.93 3.75 -3.53
C TYR A 122 -5.98 3.95 -4.70
N SER A 123 -4.69 3.80 -4.43
CA SER A 123 -3.63 3.84 -5.43
C SER A 123 -2.58 2.76 -5.20
N LEU A 124 -1.95 2.31 -6.28
CA LEU A 124 -0.83 1.38 -6.27
C LEU A 124 0.49 2.11 -6.57
N PHE A 125 1.48 1.87 -5.72
CA PHE A 125 2.84 2.37 -5.88
C PHE A 125 3.82 1.22 -5.78
N GLU A 126 4.94 1.34 -6.49
CA GLU A 126 6.14 0.59 -6.19
C GLU A 126 6.89 1.30 -5.08
N ASN A 127 7.26 0.55 -4.05
CA ASN A 127 8.11 1.00 -2.95
C ASN A 127 9.54 0.49 -3.20
N HIS A 128 10.48 1.42 -3.41
CA HIS A 128 11.86 1.15 -3.82
C HIS A 128 12.78 1.09 -2.61
N PHE A 129 13.04 -0.12 -2.07
CA PHE A 129 13.93 -0.28 -0.92
C PHE A 129 15.42 -0.34 -1.30
N ASP A 130 15.71 -0.58 -2.58
CA ASP A 130 17.03 -0.49 -3.20
C ASP A 130 17.60 0.94 -3.21
N THR A 131 16.75 1.95 -3.13
CA THR A 131 17.12 3.36 -3.06
C THR A 131 17.32 3.87 -1.62
N LYS A 132 18.17 4.90 -1.46
CA LYS A 132 18.40 5.62 -0.21
C LYS A 132 18.45 7.15 -0.48
N PRO A 133 17.50 7.95 0.02
CA PRO A 133 16.33 7.54 0.81
C PRO A 133 15.38 6.63 0.02
N ILE A 134 14.55 5.85 0.73
CA ILE A 134 13.50 5.01 0.11
C ILE A 134 12.62 5.91 -0.78
N SER A 135 12.38 5.46 -2.01
CA SER A 135 11.61 6.20 -3.00
C SER A 135 10.37 5.42 -3.47
N PHE A 136 9.48 6.09 -4.20
CA PHE A 136 8.19 5.53 -4.60
C PHE A 136 7.83 6.02 -6.00
N THR A 137 7.32 5.12 -6.82
CA THR A 137 6.78 5.46 -8.15
C THR A 137 5.39 4.88 -8.30
N PRO A 138 4.46 5.53 -9.01
CA PRO A 138 3.21 4.89 -9.40
C PRO A 138 3.48 3.56 -10.11
N MET A 139 2.66 2.53 -9.89
CA MET A 139 2.88 1.22 -10.53
C MET A 139 2.85 1.29 -12.06
N ASP A 140 2.15 2.27 -12.65
CA ASP A 140 2.12 2.50 -14.11
C ASP A 140 3.26 3.41 -14.60
N GLY A 141 4.12 3.89 -13.69
CA GLY A 141 5.21 4.84 -13.95
C GLY A 141 4.76 6.27 -14.28
N ALA A 142 3.45 6.52 -14.43
CA ALA A 142 2.91 7.78 -14.97
C ALA A 142 1.78 8.40 -14.13
N GLY A 143 1.29 7.70 -13.10
CA GLY A 143 0.27 8.19 -12.18
C GLY A 143 -1.11 8.39 -12.80
N LYS A 144 -1.45 7.63 -13.85
CA LYS A 144 -2.70 7.79 -14.63
C LYS A 144 -3.67 6.64 -14.43
N THR A 145 -3.16 5.41 -14.37
CA THR A 145 -3.95 4.18 -14.30
C THR A 145 -3.62 3.34 -13.07
N ASN A 146 -2.83 3.87 -12.14
CA ASN A 146 -2.43 3.19 -10.91
C ASN A 146 -3.48 3.29 -9.78
N SER A 147 -4.66 3.86 -10.03
CA SER A 147 -5.65 4.15 -9.00
C SER A 147 -6.99 3.48 -9.26
N PHE A 148 -7.73 3.15 -8.21
CA PHE A 148 -9.02 2.48 -8.27
C PHE A 148 -9.93 2.91 -7.12
N THR A 149 -11.23 2.61 -7.25
CA THR A 149 -12.22 2.83 -6.20
C THR A 149 -12.78 1.48 -5.75
N ALA A 150 -12.82 1.25 -4.44
CA ALA A 150 -13.49 0.08 -3.89
C ALA A 150 -15.00 0.16 -4.13
N LYS A 151 -15.62 -0.97 -4.43
CA LYS A 151 -17.07 -1.07 -4.56
C LYS A 151 -17.74 -0.91 -3.19
N ALA A 152 -19.07 -0.80 -3.19
CA ALA A 152 -19.88 -0.70 -1.97
C ALA A 152 -19.77 -1.93 -1.05
N ASP A 153 -19.34 -3.08 -1.56
CA ASP A 153 -19.09 -4.31 -0.79
C ASP A 153 -17.64 -4.45 -0.31
N GLY A 154 -16.79 -3.42 -0.50
CA GLY A 154 -15.38 -3.44 -0.12
C GLY A 154 -14.48 -4.27 -1.04
N THR A 155 -14.96 -4.69 -2.20
CA THR A 155 -14.14 -5.38 -3.21
C THR A 155 -13.58 -4.42 -4.26
N ALA A 156 -12.44 -4.78 -4.86
CA ALA A 156 -11.89 -4.05 -6.00
C ALA A 156 -11.04 -4.97 -6.90
N SER A 157 -10.86 -4.57 -8.14
CA SER A 157 -9.91 -5.18 -9.08
C SER A 157 -9.26 -4.10 -9.92
N ILE A 158 -7.99 -4.27 -10.23
CA ILE A 158 -7.23 -3.35 -11.07
C ILE A 158 -6.23 -4.14 -11.93
N VAL A 159 -6.06 -3.67 -13.16
CA VAL A 159 -5.02 -4.15 -14.09
C VAL A 159 -4.16 -2.96 -14.47
N VAL A 160 -2.85 -3.07 -14.29
CA VAL A 160 -1.87 -2.01 -14.54
C VAL A 160 -0.80 -2.52 -15.48
N THR A 161 -0.51 -1.77 -16.54
CA THR A 161 0.69 -2.03 -17.35
C THR A 161 1.89 -1.41 -16.64
N LEU A 162 2.93 -2.20 -16.39
CA LEU A 162 4.11 -1.78 -15.66
C LEU A 162 5.20 -1.30 -16.64
N PRO A 163 6.03 -0.31 -16.26
CA PRO A 163 7.21 0.06 -17.04
C PRO A 163 8.29 -1.02 -17.00
N SER A 164 8.36 -1.79 -15.91
CA SER A 164 9.28 -2.91 -15.69
C SER A 164 8.70 -3.85 -14.63
N ILE A 165 9.21 -5.09 -14.56
CA ILE A 165 8.87 -6.00 -13.46
C ILE A 165 9.61 -5.56 -12.19
N PRO A 166 8.92 -5.40 -11.04
CA PRO A 166 9.56 -5.17 -9.76
C PRO A 166 10.47 -6.34 -9.35
N THR A 167 11.66 -6.06 -8.83
CA THR A 167 12.54 -7.07 -8.24
C THR A 167 12.14 -7.39 -6.80
N HIS A 168 12.76 -8.40 -6.18
CA HIS A 168 12.60 -8.70 -4.76
C HIS A 168 13.02 -7.53 -3.85
N ASP A 169 13.82 -6.60 -4.35
CA ASP A 169 14.17 -5.40 -3.62
C ASP A 169 13.00 -4.42 -3.48
N ASN A 170 11.94 -4.55 -4.28
CA ASN A 170 10.84 -3.60 -4.32
C ASN A 170 9.50 -4.25 -3.97
N ALA A 171 8.50 -3.45 -3.59
CA ALA A 171 7.20 -3.98 -3.21
C ALA A 171 6.04 -3.24 -3.86
N VAL A 172 4.97 -3.98 -4.15
CA VAL A 172 3.67 -3.43 -4.52
C VAL A 172 3.00 -2.92 -3.24
N LEU A 173 2.72 -1.63 -3.19
CA LEU A 173 2.13 -0.94 -2.05
C LEU A 173 0.74 -0.41 -2.41
N VAL A 174 -0.25 -0.74 -1.59
CA VAL A 174 -1.61 -0.21 -1.67
C VAL A 174 -1.75 0.95 -0.70
N ILE A 175 -2.21 2.10 -1.21
CA ILE A 175 -2.43 3.33 -0.45
C ILE A 175 -3.92 3.61 -0.42
N TYR A 176 -4.47 3.83 0.78
CA TYR A 176 -5.79 4.40 0.98
C TYR A 176 -5.71 5.93 0.91
N ASN A 177 -6.48 6.53 0.00
CA ASN A 177 -6.54 7.97 -0.21
C ASN A 177 -7.70 8.55 0.62
N SER A 178 -7.45 8.92 1.87
CA SER A 178 -8.48 9.45 2.78
C SER A 178 -8.97 10.84 2.40
N GLY A 179 -8.22 11.57 1.55
CA GLY A 179 -8.70 12.78 0.87
C GLY A 179 -9.77 12.52 -0.21
N GLY A 180 -10.06 11.27 -0.53
CA GLY A 180 -11.11 10.86 -1.47
C GLY A 180 -10.72 10.90 -2.95
N GLN A 181 -9.49 11.32 -3.28
CA GLN A 181 -8.97 11.39 -4.65
C GLN A 181 -7.53 10.87 -4.70
N PRO A 182 -7.09 10.28 -5.82
CA PRO A 182 -5.71 9.88 -6.01
C PRO A 182 -4.80 11.10 -6.23
N HIS A 183 -3.51 10.92 -5.96
CA HIS A 183 -2.50 11.99 -6.04
C HIS A 183 -1.57 11.85 -7.27
N GLY A 184 -1.91 10.97 -8.21
CA GLY A 184 -1.22 10.81 -9.49
C GLY A 184 0.22 10.32 -9.33
N MET A 185 1.18 11.19 -9.65
CA MET A 185 2.62 10.88 -9.56
C MET A 185 3.13 10.77 -8.13
N GLU A 186 2.45 11.40 -7.19
CA GLU A 186 2.82 11.40 -5.78
C GLU A 186 1.88 10.49 -4.99
N ARG A 187 2.34 10.05 -3.81
CA ARG A 187 1.52 9.25 -2.90
C ARG A 187 0.49 10.07 -2.11
N GLY A 188 0.63 11.38 -2.09
CA GLY A 188 -0.07 12.26 -1.16
C GLY A 188 0.70 12.51 0.14
N ARG A 189 0.08 13.22 1.08
CA ARG A 189 0.65 13.57 2.39
C ARG A 189 0.45 12.38 3.32
N ILE A 190 1.51 11.59 3.48
CA ILE A 190 1.51 10.36 4.28
C ILE A 190 1.06 10.64 5.71
N GLY A 191 0.10 9.84 6.19
CA GLY A 191 -0.53 9.99 7.51
C GLY A 191 -1.63 11.05 7.58
N VAL A 192 -1.81 11.89 6.55
CA VAL A 192 -2.82 12.96 6.51
C VAL A 192 -3.94 12.66 5.53
N ASP A 193 -3.61 12.54 4.24
CA ASP A 193 -4.59 12.24 3.17
C ASP A 193 -4.26 10.96 2.39
N ALA A 194 -3.17 10.29 2.76
CA ALA A 194 -2.68 9.05 2.18
C ALA A 194 -2.12 8.11 3.25
N HIS A 195 -2.51 6.83 3.19
CA HIS A 195 -2.18 5.84 4.22
C HIS A 195 -1.78 4.51 3.57
N HIS A 196 -0.56 4.04 3.83
CA HIS A 196 -0.12 2.73 3.37
C HIS A 196 -0.89 1.63 4.12
N GLN A 197 -1.65 0.78 3.41
CA GLN A 197 -2.54 -0.19 4.05
C GLN A 197 -1.98 -1.61 4.00
N ILE A 198 -1.71 -2.11 2.79
CA ILE A 198 -1.17 -3.46 2.56
C ILE A 198 -0.03 -3.39 1.55
N ILE A 199 0.91 -4.34 1.66
CA ILE A 199 2.13 -4.39 0.87
C ILE A 199 2.47 -5.83 0.50
N ALA A 200 2.97 -6.04 -0.72
CA ALA A 200 3.41 -7.34 -1.22
C ALA A 200 4.79 -7.20 -1.86
N ARG A 201 5.79 -7.89 -1.31
CA ARG A 201 7.17 -7.91 -1.82
C ARG A 201 7.42 -9.27 -2.49
N PRO A 202 7.92 -9.33 -3.74
CA PRO A 202 8.42 -10.57 -4.33
C PRO A 202 9.51 -11.18 -3.46
N GLU A 203 9.54 -12.51 -3.38
CA GLU A 203 10.63 -13.27 -2.76
C GLU A 203 11.84 -13.38 -3.69
#